data_AF-A0A8E0M887-F1
#
_entry.id   AF-A0A8E0M887-F1
#
_cell.length_a   1.000
_cell.length_b   1.000
_cell.length_c   1.000
_cell.angle_alpha   90.00
_cell.angle_beta   90.00
_cell.angle_gamma   90.00
#
_symmetry.space_group_name_H-M   'P 1'
#
loop_
_entity.id
_entity.type
_entity.pdbx_description
1 polymer ?
#
loop_
_entity_poly.entity_id
_entity_poly.type
_entity_poly.pdbx_seq_one_letter_code
_entity_poly.pdbx_strand_id
1 'polypeptide(L)'
;MVDVLFPVAVVLVMVTLLTSVFTQTFIDHIDLDDMWPLSRSKLIFTKIGFSVVFAFAIYLVCLVLGFVGASMINGSSSLDYPIVMVSSSSTNIISVRTLLLQSLPLQLLCIIFMTMCVYLITYLIRNRLAAMFMNVLIFCGASLSVLKIEPISHMVHLLPFSYFNTINVLTKQATHDTGNQQLTFATGMWVLIFWIAVIGGLITIISRIHLRRLQYRMVS
;
A
#
# COMPACT_ATOMS: atom_id res chain seq x y z
N MET A 1 -22.06 -1.80 -9.07
CA MET A 1 -21.96 -1.12 -7.74
C MET A 1 -21.31 -2.01 -6.66
N VAL A 2 -21.19 -3.33 -6.86
CA VAL A 2 -20.45 -4.26 -5.96
C VAL A 2 -18.94 -4.30 -6.30
N ASP A 3 -18.51 -3.58 -7.32
CA ASP A 3 -17.18 -3.67 -7.94
C ASP A 3 -16.05 -2.95 -7.17
N VAL A 4 -16.27 -2.58 -5.89
CA VAL A 4 -15.30 -1.87 -5.04
C VAL A 4 -15.04 -2.61 -3.72
N LEU A 5 -15.58 -3.82 -3.52
CA LEU A 5 -15.61 -4.43 -2.20
C LEU A 5 -14.23 -4.82 -1.64
N PHE A 6 -13.25 -5.09 -2.51
CA PHE A 6 -11.97 -5.67 -2.08
C PHE A 6 -10.81 -4.68 -1.85
N PRO A 7 -10.66 -3.55 -2.56
CA PRO A 7 -9.49 -2.68 -2.33
C PRO A 7 -9.52 -1.94 -0.99
N VAL A 8 -10.61 -1.25 -0.67
CA VAL A 8 -10.62 -0.28 0.45
C VAL A 8 -10.71 -0.99 1.81
N ALA A 9 -11.52 -2.04 1.91
CA ALA A 9 -11.63 -2.83 3.14
C ALA A 9 -10.30 -3.51 3.50
N VAL A 10 -9.62 -4.09 2.51
CA VAL A 10 -8.29 -4.69 2.70
C VAL A 10 -7.27 -3.62 3.08
N VAL A 11 -7.27 -2.47 2.42
CA VAL A 11 -6.41 -1.32 2.78
C VAL A 11 -6.65 -0.89 4.23
N LEU A 12 -7.91 -0.80 4.67
CA LEU A 12 -8.26 -0.41 6.04
C LEU A 12 -7.72 -1.42 7.06
N VAL A 13 -7.93 -2.72 6.84
CA VAL A 13 -7.41 -3.78 7.71
C VAL A 13 -5.88 -3.76 7.75
N MET A 14 -5.22 -3.65 6.59
CA MET A 14 -3.77 -3.56 6.50
C MET A 14 -3.21 -2.39 7.29
N VAL A 15 -3.75 -1.20 7.05
CA VAL A 15 -3.28 0.04 7.65
C VAL A 15 -3.45 0.04 9.17
N THR A 16 -4.57 -0.47 9.67
CA THR A 16 -4.83 -0.56 11.12
C THR A 16 -3.92 -1.59 11.81
N LEU A 17 -3.69 -2.75 11.18
CA LEU A 17 -2.76 -3.76 11.69
C LEU A 17 -1.31 -3.27 11.67
N LEU A 18 -0.86 -2.70 10.54
CA LEU A 18 0.50 -2.13 10.42
C LEU A 18 0.73 -1.00 11.43
N THR A 19 -0.24 -0.11 11.59
CA THR A 19 -0.14 0.96 12.59
C THR A 19 -0.04 0.37 13.99
N SER A 20 -0.85 -0.66 14.32
CA SER A 20 -0.75 -1.35 15.61
C SER A 20 0.66 -1.92 15.83
N VAL A 21 1.21 -2.63 14.85
CA VAL A 21 2.56 -3.22 14.92
C VAL A 21 3.63 -2.14 15.15
N PHE A 22 3.56 -1.01 14.45
CA PHE A 22 4.54 0.06 14.61
C PHE A 22 4.37 0.87 15.90
N THR A 23 3.16 0.98 16.43
CA THR A 23 2.90 1.72 17.67
C THR A 23 3.34 0.97 18.93
N GLN A 24 3.48 -0.35 18.88
CA GLN A 24 3.93 -1.16 20.02
C GLN A 24 5.33 -0.77 20.54
N THR A 25 6.14 -0.10 19.71
CA THR A 25 7.48 0.35 20.12
C THR A 25 7.49 1.71 20.82
N PHE A 26 6.34 2.39 20.91
CA PHE A 26 6.21 3.64 21.64
C PHE A 26 5.40 3.39 22.92
N ILE A 27 6.10 3.27 24.06
CA ILE A 27 5.46 3.24 25.38
C ILE A 27 5.76 4.56 26.06
N ASP A 28 4.71 5.28 26.44
CA ASP A 28 4.81 6.54 27.20
C ASP A 28 5.74 7.58 26.54
N HIS A 29 5.62 7.73 25.22
CA HIS A 29 6.45 8.61 24.36
C HIS A 29 7.95 8.28 24.27
N ILE A 30 8.39 7.20 24.92
CA ILE A 30 9.74 6.66 24.82
C ILE A 30 9.78 5.66 23.65
N ASP A 31 10.82 5.79 22.82
CA ASP A 31 11.08 4.88 21.71
C ASP A 31 11.87 3.66 22.22
N LEU A 32 11.22 2.50 22.32
CA LEU A 32 11.88 1.27 22.77
C LEU A 32 12.98 0.82 21.82
N ASP A 33 12.95 1.27 20.56
CA ASP A 33 13.96 0.93 19.57
C ASP A 33 15.34 1.53 19.95
N ASP A 34 15.38 2.54 20.82
CA ASP A 34 16.63 3.14 21.35
C ASP A 34 17.28 2.31 22.48
N MET A 35 16.52 1.40 23.11
CA MET A 35 17.03 0.53 24.19
C MET A 35 17.70 -0.74 23.67
N TRP A 36 17.56 -1.03 22.38
CA TRP A 36 18.11 -2.24 21.78
C TRP A 36 19.61 -2.08 21.44
N PRO A 37 20.44 -3.13 21.62
CA PRO A 37 21.88 -3.07 21.34
C PRO A 37 22.21 -3.08 19.83
N LEU A 38 21.20 -3.10 18.95
CA LEU A 38 21.38 -3.04 17.50
C LEU A 38 21.46 -1.59 17.02
N SER A 39 22.16 -1.37 15.90
CA SER A 39 22.14 -0.05 15.28
C SER A 39 20.73 0.27 14.78
N ARG A 40 20.24 1.48 15.12
CA ARG A 40 18.87 1.94 14.82
C ARG A 40 18.46 1.73 13.37
N SER A 41 19.37 1.98 12.42
CA SER A 41 19.11 1.76 10.99
C SER A 41 18.85 0.29 10.64
N LYS A 42 19.56 -0.66 11.27
CA LYS A 42 19.33 -2.10 11.07
C LYS A 42 17.99 -2.51 11.67
N LEU A 43 17.67 -2.01 12.86
CA LEU A 43 16.40 -2.29 13.53
C LEU A 43 15.21 -1.81 12.67
N ILE A 44 15.25 -0.56 12.18
CA ILE A 44 14.22 0.00 11.30
C ILE A 44 14.07 -0.86 10.03
N PHE A 45 15.17 -1.24 9.39
CA PHE A 45 15.13 -2.05 8.17
C PHE A 45 14.50 -3.43 8.42
N THR A 46 14.89 -4.11 9.50
CA THR A 46 14.32 -5.41 9.89
C THR A 46 12.83 -5.29 10.21
N LYS A 47 12.43 -4.24 10.92
CA LYS A 47 11.03 -3.99 11.31
C LYS A 47 10.15 -3.73 10.09
N ILE A 48 10.60 -2.89 9.16
CA ILE A 48 9.91 -2.63 7.89
C ILE A 48 9.86 -3.92 7.06
N GLY A 49 10.96 -4.66 6.94
CA GLY A 49 11.03 -5.91 6.20
C GLY A 49 10.04 -6.96 6.73
N PHE A 50 10.01 -7.17 8.04
CA PHE A 50 9.03 -8.07 8.69
C PHE A 50 7.60 -7.61 8.44
N SER A 51 7.33 -6.30 8.56
CA SER A 51 5.99 -5.74 8.34
C SER A 51 5.52 -5.89 6.90
N VAL A 52 6.41 -5.78 5.91
CA VAL A 52 6.10 -6.04 4.50
C VAL A 52 5.72 -7.51 4.29
N VAL A 53 6.50 -8.45 4.84
CA VAL A 53 6.19 -9.89 4.73
C VAL A 53 4.85 -10.21 5.41
N PHE A 54 4.61 -9.65 6.60
CA PHE A 54 3.37 -9.79 7.33
C PHE A 54 2.16 -9.25 6.55
N ALA A 55 2.26 -8.03 6.01
CA ALA A 55 1.22 -7.44 5.18
C ALA A 55 0.97 -8.25 3.89
N PHE A 56 2.03 -8.75 3.25
CA PHE A 56 1.89 -9.60 2.07
C PHE A 56 1.18 -10.93 2.39
N ALA A 57 1.48 -11.55 3.53
CA ALA A 57 0.81 -12.76 3.97
C ALA A 57 -0.69 -12.52 4.23
N ILE A 58 -1.06 -11.44 4.92
CA ILE A 58 -2.47 -11.07 5.12
C ILE A 58 -3.16 -10.85 3.77
N TYR A 59 -2.48 -10.24 2.80
CA TYR A 59 -3.06 -9.97 1.49
C TYR A 59 -3.39 -11.29 0.76
N LEU A 60 -2.49 -12.26 0.80
CA LEU A 60 -2.73 -13.59 0.25
C LEU A 60 -3.91 -14.30 0.94
N VAL A 61 -4.00 -14.20 2.27
CA VAL A 61 -5.15 -14.74 3.02
C VAL A 61 -6.45 -14.07 2.57
N CYS A 62 -6.47 -12.74 2.42
CA CYS A 62 -7.63 -12.02 1.90
C CYS A 62 -8.01 -12.50 0.50
N LEU A 63 -7.05 -12.72 -0.40
CA LEU A 63 -7.32 -13.25 -1.74
C LEU A 63 -7.98 -14.64 -1.70
N VAL A 64 -7.44 -15.54 -0.86
CA VAL A 64 -8.01 -16.89 -0.70
C VAL A 64 -9.42 -16.83 -0.12
N LEU A 65 -9.63 -16.02 0.91
CA LEU A 65 -10.96 -15.82 1.51
C LEU A 65 -11.95 -15.22 0.51
N GLY A 66 -11.52 -14.24 -0.29
CA GLY A 66 -12.33 -13.66 -1.35
C GLY A 66 -12.74 -14.69 -2.40
N PHE A 67 -11.79 -15.54 -2.82
CA PHE A 67 -12.05 -16.61 -3.79
C PHE A 67 -13.01 -17.68 -3.23
N VAL A 68 -12.80 -18.12 -1.98
CA VAL A 68 -13.67 -19.10 -1.32
C VAL A 68 -15.08 -18.52 -1.13
N GLY A 69 -15.19 -17.28 -0.64
CA GLY A 69 -16.48 -16.60 -0.47
C GLY A 69 -17.24 -16.45 -1.80
N ALA A 70 -16.55 -16.04 -2.86
CA ALA A 70 -17.15 -15.95 -4.19
C ALA A 70 -17.60 -17.33 -4.72
N SER A 71 -16.80 -18.37 -4.48
CA SER A 71 -17.11 -19.75 -4.90
C SER A 71 -18.30 -20.35 -4.16
N MET A 72 -18.52 -19.98 -2.89
CA MET A 72 -19.68 -20.42 -2.12
C MET A 72 -20.98 -19.80 -2.62
N ILE A 73 -20.95 -18.53 -3.05
CA ILE A 73 -22.14 -17.80 -3.50
C ILE A 73 -22.49 -18.15 -4.95
N ASN A 74 -21.49 -18.18 -5.84
CA ASN A 74 -21.70 -18.31 -7.29
C ASN A 74 -21.38 -19.72 -7.83
N GLY A 75 -21.00 -20.67 -6.96
CA GLY A 75 -20.47 -21.98 -7.35
C GLY A 75 -18.98 -21.94 -7.69
N SER A 76 -18.34 -23.12 -7.74
CA SER A 76 -16.91 -23.27 -8.04
C SER A 76 -16.59 -22.70 -9.42
N SER A 77 -16.13 -21.45 -9.46
CA SER A 77 -15.72 -20.78 -10.69
C SER A 77 -14.31 -21.23 -11.06
N SER A 78 -14.12 -21.70 -12.29
CA SER A 78 -12.78 -22.01 -12.80
C SER A 78 -11.89 -20.76 -12.74
N LEU A 79 -10.62 -20.93 -12.38
CA LEU A 79 -9.61 -19.85 -12.43
C LEU A 79 -9.37 -19.34 -13.86
N ASP A 80 -9.86 -20.06 -14.87
CA ASP A 80 -9.84 -19.66 -16.28
C ASP A 80 -11.07 -18.83 -16.68
N TYR A 81 -11.85 -18.33 -15.72
CA TYR A 81 -12.99 -17.48 -16.01
C TYR A 81 -12.56 -16.24 -16.82
N PRO A 82 -13.27 -15.91 -17.92
CA PRO A 82 -12.92 -14.79 -18.79
C PRO A 82 -13.30 -13.45 -18.17
N ILE A 83 -12.33 -12.52 -18.11
CA ILE A 83 -12.53 -11.11 -17.78
C ILE A 83 -12.36 -10.29 -19.06
N VAL A 84 -13.32 -9.39 -19.30
CA VAL A 84 -13.30 -8.45 -20.42
C VAL A 84 -12.42 -7.25 -20.06
N MET A 85 -11.40 -6.96 -20.87
CA MET A 85 -10.66 -5.70 -20.76
C MET A 85 -11.35 -4.59 -21.54
N VAL A 86 -11.39 -3.40 -20.97
CA VAL A 86 -11.92 -2.21 -21.66
C VAL A 86 -10.84 -1.72 -22.62
N SER A 87 -11.07 -1.88 -23.92
CA SER A 87 -10.17 -1.39 -24.97
C SER A 87 -10.99 -0.79 -26.10
N SER A 88 -10.53 0.33 -26.62
CA SER A 88 -11.26 1.16 -27.59
C SER A 88 -11.46 0.51 -28.96
N SER A 89 -10.79 -0.61 -29.25
CA SER A 89 -10.77 -1.21 -30.60
C SER A 89 -10.77 -2.75 -30.65
N SER A 90 -10.69 -3.46 -29.50
CA SER A 90 -10.77 -4.93 -29.48
C SER A 90 -11.13 -5.47 -28.09
N THR A 91 -12.12 -6.35 -28.02
CA THR A 91 -12.52 -7.05 -26.79
C THR A 91 -11.46 -8.08 -26.43
N ASN A 92 -10.41 -7.66 -25.73
CA ASN A 92 -9.41 -8.59 -25.23
C ASN A 92 -9.95 -9.29 -23.98
N ILE A 93 -10.04 -10.61 -24.05
CA ILE A 93 -10.48 -11.46 -22.95
C ILE A 93 -9.23 -12.08 -22.32
N ILE A 94 -9.05 -11.87 -21.03
CA ILE A 94 -7.97 -12.49 -20.25
C ILE A 94 -8.57 -13.34 -19.14
N SER A 95 -7.90 -14.45 -18.79
CA SER A 95 -8.33 -15.29 -17.68
C SER A 95 -8.05 -14.61 -16.33
N VAL A 96 -8.91 -14.86 -15.34
CA VAL A 96 -8.71 -14.44 -13.94
C VAL A 96 -7.34 -14.85 -13.42
N ARG A 97 -6.88 -16.08 -13.72
CA ARG A 97 -5.54 -16.56 -13.35
C ARG A 97 -4.43 -15.64 -13.84
N THR A 98 -4.47 -15.25 -15.11
CA THR A 98 -3.43 -14.40 -15.71
C THR A 98 -3.46 -13.01 -15.11
N LEU A 99 -4.67 -12.45 -14.90
CA LEU A 99 -4.86 -11.16 -14.25
C LEU A 99 -4.29 -11.17 -12.82
N LEU A 100 -4.62 -12.19 -12.03
CA LEU A 100 -4.15 -12.32 -10.64
C LEU A 100 -2.62 -12.39 -10.59
N LEU A 101 -2.00 -13.24 -11.41
CA LEU A 101 -0.55 -13.38 -11.47
C LEU A 101 0.14 -12.08 -11.91
N GLN A 102 -0.42 -11.36 -12.88
CA GLN A 102 0.11 -10.05 -13.31
C GLN A 102 -0.09 -8.95 -12.26
N SER A 103 -1.11 -9.05 -11.42
CA SER A 103 -1.39 -8.09 -10.35
C SER A 103 -0.43 -8.18 -9.16
N LEU A 104 0.09 -9.38 -8.87
CA LEU A 104 0.97 -9.64 -7.72
C LEU A 104 2.19 -8.71 -7.62
N PRO A 105 3.01 -8.50 -8.68
CA PRO A 105 4.16 -7.61 -8.57
C PRO A 105 3.77 -6.17 -8.28
N LEU A 106 2.72 -5.65 -8.94
CA LEU A 106 2.26 -4.28 -8.72
C LEU A 106 1.67 -4.11 -7.32
N GLN A 107 0.92 -5.10 -6.85
CA GLN A 107 0.38 -5.11 -5.49
C GLN A 107 1.48 -5.18 -4.43
N LEU A 108 2.54 -5.97 -4.65
CA LEU A 108 3.68 -6.06 -3.75
C LEU A 108 4.35 -4.69 -3.56
N LEU A 109 4.54 -3.94 -4.66
CA LEU A 109 5.07 -2.58 -4.60
C LEU A 109 4.12 -1.63 -3.84
N CYS A 110 2.80 -1.73 -4.05
CA CYS A 110 1.81 -0.97 -3.28
C CYS A 110 1.91 -1.28 -1.77
N ILE A 111 2.09 -2.54 -1.39
CA ILE A 111 2.24 -2.97 0.01
C ILE A 111 3.54 -2.42 0.62
N ILE A 112 4.65 -2.45 -0.12
CA ILE A 112 5.93 -1.88 0.33
C ILE A 112 5.77 -0.37 0.57
N PHE A 113 5.21 0.35 -0.41
CA PHE A 113 4.93 1.78 -0.30
C PHE A 113 4.03 2.10 0.90
N MET A 114 2.91 1.37 1.04
CA MET A 114 1.99 1.53 2.16
C MET A 114 2.70 1.34 3.50
N THR A 115 3.46 0.25 3.64
CA THR A 115 4.16 -0.08 4.89
C THR A 115 5.14 1.03 5.29
N MET A 116 5.90 1.56 4.33
CA MET A 116 6.84 2.66 4.59
C MET A 116 6.12 3.96 4.98
N CYS A 117 5.01 4.30 4.31
CA CYS A 117 4.19 5.46 4.66
C CYS A 117 3.58 5.34 6.06
N VAL A 118 2.97 4.18 6.39
CA VAL A 118 2.37 3.93 7.70
C VAL A 118 3.44 4.02 8.80
N TYR A 119 4.63 3.46 8.56
CA TYR A 119 5.77 3.60 9.46
C TYR A 119 6.13 5.07 9.70
N LEU A 120 6.29 5.86 8.63
CA LEU A 120 6.66 7.26 8.71
C LEU A 120 5.63 8.09 9.50
N ILE A 121 4.35 7.90 9.20
CA ILE A 121 3.25 8.61 9.89
C ILE A 121 3.22 8.24 11.37
N THR A 122 3.37 6.96 11.69
CA THR A 122 3.40 6.46 13.07
C THR A 122 4.58 7.05 13.85
N TYR A 123 5.76 7.10 13.21
CA TYR A 123 6.97 7.67 13.81
C TYR A 123 6.84 9.16 14.11
N LEU A 124 6.12 9.92 13.26
CA LEU A 124 5.90 11.36 13.45
C LEU A 124 4.89 11.65 14.57
N ILE A 125 3.81 10.88 14.64
CA ILE A 125 2.71 11.14 15.58
C ILE A 125 3.00 10.62 16.99
N ARG A 126 3.69 9.46 17.12
CA ARG A 126 4.07 8.83 18.40
C ARG A 126 2.92 8.60 19.39
N ASN A 127 1.68 8.63 18.89
CA ASN A 127 0.45 8.34 19.62
C ASN A 127 -0.35 7.34 18.80
N ARG A 128 -0.70 6.20 19.42
CA ARG A 128 -1.35 5.08 18.73
C ARG A 128 -2.67 5.47 18.09
N LEU A 129 -3.56 6.13 18.84
CA LEU A 129 -4.91 6.43 18.37
C LEU A 129 -4.87 7.51 17.28
N ALA A 130 -4.06 8.55 17.46
CA ALA A 130 -3.88 9.60 16.45
C ALA A 130 -3.21 9.06 15.17
N ALA A 131 -2.22 8.17 15.29
CA ALA A 131 -1.56 7.54 14.14
C ALA A 131 -2.52 6.66 13.35
N MET A 132 -3.35 5.87 14.04
CA MET A 132 -4.38 5.04 13.39
C MET A 132 -5.36 5.91 12.62
N PHE A 133 -5.88 6.96 13.25
CA PHE A 133 -6.83 7.86 12.60
C PHE A 133 -6.24 8.53 11.37
N MET A 134 -5.02 9.07 11.48
CA MET A 134 -4.34 9.74 10.37
C MET A 134 -4.04 8.78 9.22
N ASN A 135 -3.53 7.58 9.53
CA ASN A 135 -3.27 6.58 8.49
C ASN A 135 -4.57 6.15 7.79
N VAL A 136 -5.63 5.86 8.53
CA VAL A 136 -6.92 5.49 7.92
C VAL A 136 -7.45 6.61 7.03
N LEU A 137 -7.41 7.85 7.50
CA LEU A 137 -7.88 9.02 6.75
C LEU A 137 -7.10 9.18 5.43
N ILE A 138 -5.77 9.11 5.49
CA ILE A 138 -4.91 9.27 4.30
C ILE A 138 -5.14 8.13 3.31
N PHE A 139 -5.08 6.87 3.75
CA PHE A 139 -5.14 5.73 2.84
C PHE A 139 -6.54 5.44 2.32
N CYS A 140 -7.57 5.50 3.17
CA CYS A 140 -8.95 5.30 2.72
C CYS A 140 -9.45 6.51 1.94
N GLY A 141 -9.11 7.73 2.38
CA GLY A 141 -9.46 8.96 1.66
C GLY A 141 -8.83 9.00 0.27
N ALA A 142 -7.52 8.78 0.18
CA ALA A 142 -6.83 8.78 -1.11
C ALA A 142 -7.35 7.66 -2.03
N SER A 143 -7.51 6.44 -1.54
CA SER A 143 -7.99 5.33 -2.38
C SER A 143 -9.41 5.53 -2.94
N LEU A 144 -10.30 6.22 -2.20
CA LEU A 144 -11.66 6.51 -2.66
C LEU A 144 -11.75 7.71 -3.61
N SER A 145 -10.89 8.71 -3.41
CA SER A 145 -11.02 10.01 -4.08
C SER A 145 -10.15 10.15 -5.33
N VAL A 146 -9.00 9.50 -5.39
CA VAL A 146 -7.98 9.78 -6.42
C VAL A 146 -8.48 9.55 -7.86
N LEU A 147 -9.36 8.57 -8.09
CA LEU A 147 -9.89 8.28 -9.43
C LEU A 147 -11.14 9.11 -9.80
N LYS A 148 -11.72 9.86 -8.86
CA LYS A 148 -13.01 10.55 -9.05
C LYS A 148 -12.89 12.07 -9.18
N ILE A 149 -11.71 12.62 -8.95
CA ILE A 149 -11.48 14.07 -8.95
C ILE A 149 -11.00 14.51 -10.33
N GLU A 150 -11.90 15.08 -11.14
CA GLU A 150 -11.62 15.64 -12.47
C GLU A 150 -10.41 16.58 -12.54
N PRO A 151 -10.21 17.58 -11.65
CA PRO A 151 -9.08 18.50 -11.77
C PRO A 151 -7.71 17.83 -11.55
N ILE A 152 -7.67 16.65 -10.94
CA ILE A 152 -6.43 15.90 -10.68
C ILE A 152 -6.19 14.85 -11.78
N SER A 153 -7.20 14.53 -12.61
CA SER A 153 -7.19 13.45 -13.62
C SER A 153 -5.92 13.40 -14.50
N HIS A 154 -5.40 14.55 -14.93
CA HIS A 154 -4.17 14.64 -15.73
C HIS A 154 -2.92 14.17 -14.97
N MET A 155 -2.86 14.38 -13.65
CA MET A 155 -1.73 14.01 -12.79
C MET A 155 -1.97 12.73 -11.98
N VAL A 156 -3.14 12.09 -12.10
CA VAL A 156 -3.47 10.85 -11.38
C VAL A 156 -2.43 9.75 -11.60
N HIS A 157 -1.83 9.66 -12.80
CA HIS A 157 -0.80 8.66 -13.08
C HIS A 157 0.48 8.80 -12.23
N LEU A 158 0.75 9.98 -11.66
CA LEU A 158 1.92 10.23 -10.79
C LEU A 158 1.67 9.88 -9.33
N LEU A 159 0.40 9.70 -8.95
CA LEU A 159 0.02 9.40 -7.58
C LEU A 159 0.11 7.89 -7.32
N PRO A 160 0.84 7.45 -6.28
CA PRO A 160 1.01 6.03 -5.98
C PRO A 160 -0.32 5.36 -5.57
N PHE A 161 -1.24 6.13 -4.98
CA PHE A 161 -2.57 5.67 -4.58
C PHE A 161 -3.45 5.24 -5.75
N SER A 162 -3.22 5.76 -6.95
CA SER A 162 -3.96 5.39 -8.16
C SER A 162 -3.78 3.92 -8.54
N TYR A 163 -2.67 3.31 -8.09
CA TYR A 163 -2.29 1.93 -8.41
C TYR A 163 -2.77 0.91 -7.37
N PHE A 164 -3.40 1.36 -6.28
CA PHE A 164 -3.93 0.48 -5.23
C PHE A 164 -5.10 -0.38 -5.73
N ASN A 165 -5.84 0.10 -6.74
CA ASN A 165 -6.79 -0.74 -7.46
C ASN A 165 -6.12 -1.38 -8.67
N THR A 166 -5.25 -2.35 -8.40
CA THR A 166 -4.42 -3.00 -9.42
C THR A 166 -5.25 -3.68 -10.52
N ILE A 167 -6.42 -4.22 -10.18
CA ILE A 167 -7.34 -4.84 -11.15
C ILE A 167 -7.86 -3.79 -12.14
N ASN A 168 -8.29 -2.62 -11.66
CA ASN A 168 -8.79 -1.55 -12.54
C ASN A 168 -7.69 -0.97 -13.43
N VAL A 169 -6.44 -0.96 -12.97
CA VAL A 169 -5.29 -0.53 -13.79
C VAL A 169 -4.98 -1.56 -14.88
N LEU A 170 -5.01 -2.86 -14.55
CA LEU A 170 -4.73 -3.93 -15.52
C LEU A 170 -5.82 -4.07 -16.58
N THR A 171 -7.09 -3.93 -16.18
CA THR A 171 -8.25 -4.01 -17.10
C THR A 171 -8.46 -2.73 -17.92
N LYS A 172 -7.61 -1.71 -17.72
CA LYS A 172 -7.72 -0.35 -18.29
C LYS A 172 -9.00 0.41 -17.90
N GLN A 173 -9.77 -0.12 -16.94
CA GLN A 173 -10.95 0.57 -16.40
C GLN A 173 -10.55 1.92 -15.80
N ALA A 174 -9.44 1.97 -15.08
CA ALA A 174 -8.98 3.22 -14.45
C ALA A 174 -8.54 4.28 -15.49
N THR A 175 -8.05 3.86 -16.66
CA THR A 175 -7.78 4.76 -17.81
C THR A 175 -9.07 5.32 -18.39
N HIS A 176 -10.12 4.49 -18.50
CA HIS A 176 -11.43 4.91 -18.97
C HIS A 176 -12.09 5.90 -18.00
N ASP A 177 -12.04 5.61 -16.70
CA ASP A 177 -12.68 6.43 -15.65
C ASP A 177 -12.00 7.81 -15.49
N THR A 178 -10.70 7.90 -15.76
CA THR A 178 -9.92 9.14 -15.57
C THR A 178 -9.61 9.88 -16.88
N GLY A 179 -9.88 9.27 -18.04
CA GLY A 179 -9.45 9.77 -19.34
C GLY A 179 -7.93 9.76 -19.56
N ASN A 180 -7.13 9.21 -18.63
CA ASN A 180 -5.67 9.29 -18.67
C ASN A 180 -5.03 8.01 -19.21
N GLN A 181 -4.58 8.07 -20.47
CA GLN A 181 -3.93 6.94 -21.16
C GLN A 181 -2.58 6.52 -20.56
N GLN A 182 -1.97 7.38 -19.75
CA GLN A 182 -0.70 7.08 -19.10
C GLN A 182 -0.87 6.22 -17.85
N LEU A 183 -2.09 5.98 -17.36
CA LEU A 183 -2.33 5.14 -16.20
C LEU A 183 -2.24 3.65 -16.58
N THR A 184 -1.03 3.12 -16.65
CA THR A 184 -0.75 1.75 -17.09
C THR A 184 0.00 0.94 -16.02
N PHE A 185 0.09 -0.37 -16.21
CA PHE A 185 0.91 -1.24 -15.36
C PHE A 185 2.38 -0.79 -15.31
N ALA A 186 2.97 -0.45 -16.46
CA ALA A 186 4.37 -0.06 -16.55
C ALA A 186 4.65 1.26 -15.82
N THR A 187 3.78 2.26 -15.98
CA THR A 187 3.91 3.53 -15.25
C THR A 187 3.74 3.33 -13.75
N GLY A 188 2.83 2.44 -13.34
CA GLY A 188 2.66 2.06 -11.93
C GLY A 188 3.92 1.52 -11.29
N MET A 189 4.62 0.62 -11.97
CA MET A 189 5.91 0.08 -11.50
C MET A 189 6.93 1.21 -11.27
N TRP A 190 7.13 2.09 -12.24
CA TRP A 190 8.10 3.20 -12.14
C TRP A 190 7.74 4.19 -11.04
N VAL A 191 6.47 4.59 -10.97
CA VAL A 191 5.98 5.59 -9.99
C VAL A 191 6.11 5.04 -8.57
N LEU A 192 5.73 3.78 -8.33
CA LEU A 192 5.85 3.17 -7.01
C LEU A 192 7.30 3.01 -6.59
N ILE A 193 8.19 2.55 -7.49
CA ILE A 193 9.64 2.47 -7.20
C ILE A 193 10.20 3.83 -6.80
N PHE A 194 9.85 4.88 -7.56
CA PHE A 194 10.28 6.24 -7.29
C PHE A 194 9.83 6.69 -5.89
N TRP A 195 8.55 6.54 -5.56
CA TRP A 195 8.01 6.94 -4.26
C TRP A 195 8.57 6.11 -3.08
N ILE A 196 8.79 4.81 -3.27
CA ILE A 196 9.47 3.95 -2.29
C ILE A 196 10.88 4.47 -2.01
N ALA A 197 11.63 4.84 -3.07
CA ALA A 197 12.98 5.40 -2.90
C ALA A 197 12.96 6.74 -2.15
N VAL A 198 12.01 7.63 -2.48
CA VAL A 198 11.84 8.92 -1.80
C VAL A 198 11.54 8.74 -0.31
N ILE A 199 10.56 7.89 0.03
CA ILE A 199 10.18 7.64 1.43
C ILE A 199 11.29 6.92 2.19
N GLY A 200 11.93 5.93 1.57
CA GLY A 200 13.09 5.25 2.14
C GLY A 200 14.22 6.24 2.46
N GLY A 201 14.51 7.16 1.55
CA GLY A 201 15.44 8.28 1.77
C GLY A 201 15.06 9.13 2.97
N LEU A 202 13.80 9.58 3.04
CA LEU A 202 13.28 10.38 4.17
C LEU A 202 13.44 9.65 5.51
N ILE A 203 13.10 8.35 5.58
CA ILE A 203 13.24 7.54 6.79
C ILE A 203 14.71 7.51 7.26
N THR A 204 15.66 7.33 6.33
CA THR A 204 17.10 7.32 6.69
C THR A 204 17.62 8.68 7.13
N ILE A 205 17.12 9.78 6.56
CA ILE A 205 17.49 11.14 6.97
C ILE A 205 16.98 11.40 8.39
N ILE A 206 15.71 11.07 8.65
CA ILE A 206 15.07 11.25 9.96
C ILE A 206 15.79 10.42 11.03
N SER A 207 16.17 9.17 10.72
CA SER A 207 16.88 8.31 11.67
C SER A 207 18.27 8.87 12.00
N ARG A 208 19.00 9.40 11.01
CA ARG A 208 20.30 10.07 11.22
C ARG A 208 20.18 11.35 12.06
N ILE A 209 19.18 12.18 11.80
CA ILE A 209 18.96 13.42 12.57
C ILE A 209 18.68 13.08 14.05
N HIS A 210 17.86 12.07 14.29
CA HIS A 210 17.52 11.66 15.65
C HIS A 210 18.72 11.10 16.42
N LEU A 211 19.54 10.23 15.79
CA LEU A 211 20.78 9.73 16.38
C LEU A 211 21.73 10.85 16.81
N ARG A 212 21.89 11.89 15.97
CA ARG A 212 22.71 13.06 16.32
C ARG A 212 22.18 13.77 17.56
N ARG A 213 20.86 13.96 17.68
CA ARG A 213 20.25 14.63 18.85
C ARG A 213 20.49 13.86 20.15
N LEU A 214 20.50 12.53 20.13
CA LEU A 214 20.78 11.70 21.31
C LEU A 214 22.25 11.82 21.73
N GLN A 215 23.19 11.85 20.78
CA GLN A 215 24.62 12.05 21.08
C GLN A 215 24.88 13.40 21.76
N TYR A 216 24.24 14.48 21.32
CA TYR A 216 24.39 15.79 21.96
C TYR A 216 23.86 15.82 23.40
N ARG A 217 22.81 15.05 23.73
CA ARG A 217 22.25 14.99 25.09
C ARG A 217 23.08 14.19 26.10
N MET A 218 23.96 13.29 25.64
CA MET A 218 24.84 12.52 26.53
C MET A 218 26.17 13.21 26.84
N VAL A 219 26.46 14.33 26.18
CA VAL A 219 27.72 15.10 26.33
C VAL A 219 27.51 16.38 27.14
N SER A 220 26.26 16.74 27.44
CA SER A 220 25.87 17.86 28.31
C SER A 220 25.51 17.38 29.71
#